data_AF-A0A4U2PX67-F1
#
_entry.id   AF-A0A4U2PX67-F1
#
_cell.length_a   1.000
_cell.length_b   1.000
_cell.length_c   1.000
_cell.angle_alpha   90.00
_cell.angle_beta   90.00
_cell.angle_gamma   90.00
#
_symmetry.space_group_name_H-M   'P 1'
#
loop_
_entity.id
_entity.type
_entity.pdbx_description
1 polymer ?
#
loop_
_entity_poly.entity_id
_entity_poly.type
_entity_poly.pdbx_seq_one_letter_code
_entity_poly.pdbx_strand_id
1 'polypeptide(L)'
;MSLCVAASFEREHYLAVDTAVSFHKNGLVYRNVDGFSEKIKIIDGEAYFFSGDVELCLMLQVNFMEQKDRNFAKLTEIAKDLFDKYADPGDKLAFSKYGFDKDGKATMEFNNSELGFKPQPIYYGSSNIQFTTYGSKMRQAGSHIDLKTTYITPDFFIPIYEAVADEGIGRSIYMYHIKFDEHGRTEEIPIADPVYIRKASMKKVRNHSTFVGEGEDAFPVTIMGEGDGAKKFDSSNAFDPAMIGEPMSSKGFLVKPKGSYSMMYFSSNTGFERSITLNDQDITIFADKGAITLKGKSFNFITQGGSLFEMAENGDINFKTKGKISFNGTRFDFNTPDTH
;
A
#
# COMPACT_ATOMS: atom_id res chain seq x y z
N MET A 1 1.91 -12.65 5.43
CA MET A 1 1.63 -13.38 4.16
C MET A 1 2.67 -12.98 3.13
N SER A 2 3.19 -13.96 2.39
CA SER A 2 4.28 -13.82 1.41
C SER A 2 3.73 -13.63 0.00
N LEU A 3 4.57 -13.33 -1.00
CA LEU A 3 4.19 -13.28 -2.41
C LEU A 3 4.95 -14.33 -3.22
N CYS A 4 4.23 -15.13 -3.99
CA CYS A 4 4.76 -15.99 -5.04
C CYS A 4 4.20 -15.56 -6.40
N VAL A 5 5.07 -15.44 -7.40
CA VAL A 5 4.70 -15.22 -8.80
C VAL A 5 5.20 -16.39 -9.61
N ALA A 6 4.29 -17.12 -10.25
CA ALA A 6 4.57 -18.28 -11.07
C ALA A 6 4.34 -17.98 -12.55
N ALA A 7 5.22 -18.47 -13.40
CA ALA A 7 5.02 -18.58 -14.84
C ALA A 7 5.12 -20.07 -15.20
N SER A 8 4.04 -20.62 -15.77
CA SER A 8 3.91 -22.05 -16.03
C SER A 8 3.59 -22.28 -17.49
N PHE A 9 4.26 -23.26 -18.10
CA PHE A 9 3.99 -23.69 -19.46
C PHE A 9 4.12 -25.21 -19.53
N GLU A 10 3.88 -25.78 -20.70
CA GLU A 10 4.03 -27.22 -20.88
C GLU A 10 5.44 -27.66 -20.42
N ARG A 11 5.48 -28.61 -19.49
CA ARG A 11 6.69 -29.18 -18.89
C ARG A 11 7.59 -28.26 -18.07
N GLU A 12 7.24 -27.00 -17.81
CA GLU A 12 8.08 -26.14 -16.96
C GLU A 12 7.25 -25.23 -16.04
N HIS A 13 7.79 -25.01 -14.83
CA HIS A 13 7.35 -24.02 -13.87
C HIS A 13 8.52 -23.12 -13.48
N TYR A 14 8.29 -21.82 -13.50
CA TYR A 14 9.19 -20.80 -12.98
C TYR A 14 8.49 -20.13 -11.81
N LEU A 15 9.04 -20.26 -10.62
CA LEU A 15 8.46 -19.77 -9.37
C LEU A 15 9.39 -18.74 -8.77
N ALA A 16 8.95 -17.50 -8.67
CA ALA A 16 9.63 -16.46 -7.92
C ALA A 16 8.94 -16.26 -6.57
N VAL A 17 9.71 -16.18 -5.50
CA VAL A 17 9.20 -16.01 -4.13
C VAL A 17 10.07 -15.07 -3.32
N ASP A 18 9.46 -14.22 -2.50
CA ASP A 18 10.18 -13.35 -1.58
C ASP A 18 10.67 -14.10 -0.33
N THR A 19 11.62 -13.53 0.40
CA THR A 19 12.23 -14.14 1.60
C THR A 19 11.97 -13.35 2.87
N ALA A 20 11.18 -12.27 2.79
CA ALA A 20 10.91 -11.43 3.94
C ALA A 20 10.12 -12.21 5.00
N VAL A 21 10.52 -12.03 6.25
CA VAL A 21 9.75 -12.42 7.42
C VAL A 21 9.32 -11.14 8.12
N SER A 22 8.02 -11.02 8.42
CA SER A 22 7.44 -9.84 9.04
C SER A 22 6.52 -10.22 10.19
N PHE A 23 6.37 -9.33 11.16
CA PHE A 23 5.45 -9.49 12.29
C PHE A 23 4.61 -8.24 12.49
N HIS A 24 3.42 -8.41 13.06
CA HIS A 24 2.53 -7.31 13.39
C HIS A 24 2.74 -6.88 14.85
N LYS A 25 2.84 -5.58 15.10
CA LYS A 25 2.87 -5.02 16.45
C LYS A 25 2.15 -3.68 16.47
N ASN A 26 1.11 -3.56 17.28
CA ASN A 26 0.29 -2.34 17.39
C ASN A 26 -0.26 -1.86 16.03
N GLY A 27 -0.76 -2.79 15.19
CA GLY A 27 -1.31 -2.48 13.86
C GLY A 27 -0.27 -2.22 12.77
N LEU A 28 1.02 -2.11 13.13
CA LEU A 28 2.11 -1.87 12.18
C LEU A 28 2.80 -3.18 11.80
N VAL A 29 3.25 -3.27 10.54
CA VAL A 29 4.03 -4.39 10.01
C VAL A 29 5.51 -4.05 10.13
N TYR A 30 6.27 -4.91 10.79
CA TYR A 30 7.72 -4.79 10.93
C TYR A 30 8.40 -5.93 10.21
N ARG A 31 9.47 -5.60 9.48
CA ARG A 31 10.36 -6.60 8.89
C ARG A 31 11.37 -7.07 9.92
N ASN A 32 11.51 -8.38 10.07
CA ASN A 32 12.65 -8.97 10.74
C ASN A 32 13.86 -8.91 9.80
N VAL A 33 14.79 -8.00 10.07
CA VAL A 33 15.98 -7.77 9.22
C VAL A 33 16.93 -8.96 9.21
N ASP A 34 16.97 -9.74 10.29
CA ASP A 34 17.79 -10.94 10.40
C ASP A 34 17.02 -12.19 9.95
N GLY A 35 15.69 -12.16 10.06
CA GLY A 35 14.78 -13.25 9.71
C GLY A 35 14.71 -13.55 8.21
N PHE A 36 15.16 -14.75 7.84
CA PHE A 36 15.06 -15.31 6.51
C PHE A 36 14.12 -16.52 6.54
N SER A 37 13.28 -16.68 5.51
CA SER A 37 12.43 -17.86 5.36
C SER A 37 12.54 -18.41 3.94
N GLU A 38 12.86 -19.69 3.87
CA GLU A 38 12.69 -20.49 2.66
C GLU A 38 11.22 -20.91 2.56
N LYS A 39 10.52 -20.36 1.57
CA LYS A 39 9.06 -20.48 1.46
C LYS A 39 8.62 -21.52 0.44
N ILE A 40 9.55 -22.02 -0.37
CA ILE A 40 9.32 -23.13 -1.29
C ILE A 40 10.10 -24.34 -0.79
N LYS A 41 9.46 -25.51 -0.77
CA LYS A 41 10.13 -26.80 -0.59
C LYS A 41 9.92 -27.64 -1.83
N ILE A 42 10.98 -28.27 -2.30
CA ILE A 42 10.90 -29.29 -3.34
C ILE A 42 10.88 -30.66 -2.67
N ILE A 43 9.84 -31.44 -2.94
CA ILE A 43 9.66 -32.77 -2.34
C ILE A 43 9.23 -33.71 -3.47
N ASP A 44 10.02 -34.76 -3.70
CA ASP A 44 9.77 -35.78 -4.73
C ASP A 44 9.46 -35.21 -6.13
N GLY A 45 10.14 -34.10 -6.48
CA GLY A 45 9.97 -33.46 -7.79
C GLY A 45 8.73 -32.58 -7.91
N GLU A 46 8.10 -32.19 -6.81
CA GLU A 46 7.01 -31.22 -6.78
C GLU A 46 7.41 -30.02 -5.91
N ALA A 47 6.99 -28.82 -6.29
CA ALA A 47 7.20 -27.62 -5.49
C ALA A 47 6.00 -27.32 -4.60
N TYR A 48 6.31 -26.92 -3.38
CA TYR A 48 5.33 -26.53 -2.38
C TYR A 48 5.65 -25.13 -1.89
N PHE A 49 4.82 -24.16 -2.22
CA PHE A 49 4.92 -22.81 -1.66
C PHE A 49 4.03 -22.68 -0.42
N PHE A 50 4.59 -22.15 0.66
CA PHE A 50 3.92 -21.95 1.94
C PHE A 50 3.86 -20.45 2.29
N SER A 51 2.69 -19.99 2.73
CA SER A 51 2.49 -18.61 3.16
C SER A 51 1.48 -18.54 4.30
N GLY A 52 1.80 -17.78 5.34
CA GLY A 52 0.96 -17.75 6.53
C GLY A 52 1.67 -17.16 7.72
N ASP A 53 1.14 -17.52 8.89
CA ASP A 53 1.90 -17.56 10.11
C ASP A 53 3.15 -18.47 9.95
N VAL A 54 4.26 -18.04 10.54
CA VAL A 54 5.57 -18.68 10.35
C VAL A 54 5.62 -20.05 11.02
N GLU A 55 5.09 -20.18 12.23
CA GLU A 55 5.13 -21.43 12.98
C GLU A 55 4.22 -22.47 12.33
N LEU A 56 3.00 -22.07 11.93
CA LEU A 56 2.09 -22.94 11.16
C LEU A 56 2.72 -23.40 9.85
N CYS A 57 3.39 -22.50 9.11
CA CYS A 57 4.07 -22.87 7.87
C CYS A 57 5.21 -23.87 8.10
N LEU A 58 6.01 -23.69 9.15
CA LEU A 58 7.11 -24.60 9.47
C LEU A 58 6.59 -25.99 9.87
N MET A 59 5.54 -26.06 10.70
CA MET A 59 4.90 -27.32 11.04
C MET A 59 4.33 -28.02 9.80
N LEU A 60 3.69 -27.27 8.90
CA LEU A 60 3.13 -27.82 7.67
C LEU A 60 4.23 -28.37 6.75
N GLN A 61 5.34 -27.65 6.60
CA GLN A 61 6.51 -28.10 5.83
C GLN A 61 7.04 -29.43 6.34
N VAL A 62 7.23 -29.57 7.67
CA VAL A 62 7.70 -30.81 8.30
C VAL A 62 6.75 -31.96 8.01
N ASN A 63 5.44 -31.76 8.22
CA ASN A 63 4.43 -32.79 7.95
C ASN A 63 4.42 -33.22 6.47
N PHE A 64 4.57 -32.27 5.53
CA PHE A 64 4.60 -32.59 4.09
C PHE A 64 5.84 -33.41 3.70
N MET A 65 7.00 -33.15 4.33
CA MET A 65 8.22 -33.91 4.08
C MET A 65 8.12 -35.35 4.59
N GLU A 66 7.51 -35.56 5.76
CA GLU A 66 7.33 -36.89 6.37
C GLU A 66 6.21 -37.72 5.72
N GLN A 67 5.25 -37.06 5.09
CA GLN A 67 4.08 -37.70 4.50
C GLN A 67 4.43 -38.47 3.22
N LYS A 68 4.06 -39.74 3.14
CA LYS A 68 4.26 -40.58 1.93
C LYS A 68 3.20 -40.36 0.86
N ASP A 69 1.94 -40.22 1.26
CA ASP A 69 0.83 -39.92 0.35
C ASP A 69 0.61 -38.41 0.29
N ARG A 70 1.09 -37.81 -0.81
CA ARG A 70 1.04 -36.37 -1.08
C ARG A 70 -0.04 -35.99 -2.09
N ASN A 71 -1.12 -36.77 -2.12
CA ASN A 71 -2.35 -36.33 -2.76
C ASN A 71 -2.81 -34.98 -2.14
N PHE A 72 -3.20 -34.02 -2.98
CA PHE A 72 -3.56 -32.68 -2.54
C PHE A 72 -4.71 -32.64 -1.53
N ALA A 73 -5.67 -33.56 -1.62
CA ALA A 73 -6.74 -33.70 -0.63
C ALA A 73 -6.16 -34.11 0.74
N LYS A 74 -5.22 -35.05 0.78
CA LYS A 74 -4.58 -35.47 2.03
C LYS A 74 -3.75 -34.35 2.64
N LEU A 75 -3.01 -33.62 1.82
CA LEU A 75 -2.25 -32.44 2.23
C LEU A 75 -3.16 -31.32 2.76
N THR A 76 -4.35 -31.16 2.16
CA THR A 76 -5.37 -30.22 2.63
C THR A 76 -5.90 -30.60 4.00
N GLU A 77 -6.17 -31.88 4.26
CA GLU A 77 -6.59 -32.37 5.59
C GLU A 77 -5.53 -32.04 6.64
N ILE A 78 -4.25 -32.33 6.36
CA ILE A 78 -3.14 -32.03 7.27
C ILE A 78 -3.08 -30.53 7.57
N ALA A 79 -3.19 -29.68 6.54
CA ALA A 79 -3.17 -28.23 6.71
C ALA A 79 -4.34 -27.75 7.57
N LYS A 80 -5.53 -28.30 7.35
CA LYS A 80 -6.73 -27.98 8.14
C LYS A 80 -6.57 -28.39 9.60
N ASP A 81 -6.14 -29.63 9.86
CA ASP A 81 -5.97 -30.16 11.21
C ASP A 81 -4.92 -29.35 12.00
N LEU A 82 -3.82 -28.97 11.36
CA LEU A 82 -2.81 -28.10 11.96
C LEU A 82 -3.39 -26.71 12.28
N PHE A 83 -4.11 -26.12 11.35
CA PHE A 83 -4.72 -24.80 11.54
C PHE A 83 -5.75 -24.83 12.68
N ASP A 84 -6.67 -25.79 12.67
CA ASP A 84 -7.71 -25.92 13.70
C ASP A 84 -7.11 -26.12 15.12
N LYS A 85 -5.94 -26.76 15.22
CA LYS A 85 -5.31 -27.10 16.49
C LYS A 85 -4.41 -26.01 17.05
N TYR A 86 -3.73 -25.27 16.18
CA TYR A 86 -2.61 -24.40 16.59
C TYR A 86 -2.77 -22.93 16.19
N ALA A 87 -3.72 -22.58 15.32
CA ALA A 87 -3.89 -21.20 14.89
C ALA A 87 -4.52 -20.33 15.98
N ASP A 88 -3.98 -19.13 16.17
CA ASP A 88 -4.56 -18.08 16.98
C ASP A 88 -5.53 -17.20 16.16
N PRO A 89 -6.41 -16.42 16.82
CA PRO A 89 -7.30 -15.50 16.11
C PRO A 89 -6.55 -14.50 15.23
N GLY A 90 -6.80 -14.58 13.92
CA GLY A 90 -6.18 -13.70 12.91
C GLY A 90 -5.06 -14.38 12.12
N ASP A 91 -4.62 -15.56 12.54
CA ASP A 91 -3.64 -16.35 11.79
C ASP A 91 -4.19 -16.80 10.45
N LYS A 92 -3.27 -16.96 9.51
CA LYS A 92 -3.58 -17.41 8.15
C LYS A 92 -2.61 -18.51 7.78
N LEU A 93 -3.11 -19.49 7.02
CA LEU A 93 -2.29 -20.54 6.45
C LEU A 93 -2.74 -20.81 5.03
N ALA A 94 -1.81 -20.81 4.11
CA ALA A 94 -2.02 -21.11 2.72
C ALA A 94 -0.85 -21.93 2.18
N PHE A 95 -1.15 -22.82 1.25
CA PHE A 95 -0.13 -23.52 0.50
C PHE A 95 -0.57 -23.74 -0.95
N SER A 96 0.40 -23.90 -1.82
CA SER A 96 0.19 -24.31 -3.20
C SER A 96 1.17 -25.39 -3.59
N LYS A 97 0.70 -26.30 -4.43
CA LYS A 97 1.46 -27.40 -5.00
C LYS A 97 1.63 -27.14 -6.50
N TYR A 98 2.86 -27.26 -6.99
CA TYR A 98 3.23 -27.15 -8.39
C TYR A 98 3.88 -28.47 -8.82
N GLY A 99 3.42 -29.04 -9.93
CA GLY A 99 3.89 -30.32 -10.41
C GLY A 99 3.48 -30.56 -11.85
N PHE A 100 3.44 -31.82 -12.25
CA PHE A 100 3.06 -32.21 -13.61
C PHE A 100 2.06 -33.35 -13.58
N ASP A 101 1.13 -33.36 -14.53
CA ASP A 101 0.35 -34.56 -14.79
C ASP A 101 1.18 -35.62 -15.55
N LYS A 102 0.56 -36.78 -15.78
CA LYS A 102 1.18 -37.91 -16.48
C LYS A 102 1.66 -37.60 -17.90
N ASP A 103 1.12 -36.55 -18.52
CA ASP A 103 1.42 -36.14 -19.89
C ASP A 103 2.50 -35.03 -19.90
N GLY A 104 2.97 -34.61 -18.72
CA GLY A 104 3.96 -33.56 -18.52
C GLY A 104 3.37 -32.15 -18.52
N LYS A 105 2.05 -32.03 -18.45
CA LYS A 105 1.39 -30.72 -18.38
C LYS A 105 1.57 -30.15 -16.98
N ALA A 106 2.06 -28.92 -16.90
CA ALA A 106 2.19 -28.20 -15.65
C ALA A 106 0.85 -28.16 -14.90
N THR A 107 0.86 -28.49 -13.61
CA THR A 107 -0.31 -28.45 -12.74
C THR A 107 -0.05 -27.57 -11.54
N MET A 108 -1.11 -26.88 -11.10
CA MET A 108 -1.04 -26.04 -9.93
C MET A 108 -2.33 -26.16 -9.12
N GLU A 109 -2.16 -26.47 -7.83
CA GLU A 109 -3.25 -26.63 -6.87
C GLU A 109 -3.02 -25.71 -5.68
N PHE A 110 -4.09 -25.17 -5.10
CA PHE A 110 -4.00 -24.18 -4.04
C PHE A 110 -5.09 -24.34 -2.99
N ASN A 111 -4.73 -24.06 -1.74
CA ASN A 111 -5.70 -24.00 -0.67
C ASN A 111 -5.27 -23.01 0.44
N ASN A 112 -6.24 -22.52 1.21
CA ASN A 112 -5.99 -21.63 2.33
C ASN A 112 -7.10 -21.64 3.40
N SER A 113 -6.76 -21.11 4.57
CA SER A 113 -7.66 -21.00 5.72
C SER A 113 -8.81 -20.00 5.51
N GLU A 114 -8.62 -18.92 4.74
CA GLU A 114 -9.67 -17.92 4.46
C GLU A 114 -10.82 -18.47 3.61
N LEU A 115 -10.57 -19.52 2.82
CA LEU A 115 -11.57 -20.27 2.06
C LEU A 115 -12.10 -21.49 2.82
N GLY A 116 -11.72 -21.65 4.10
CA GLY A 116 -12.09 -22.81 4.92
C GLY A 116 -11.52 -24.11 4.37
N PHE A 117 -10.33 -24.07 3.76
CA PHE A 117 -9.66 -25.21 3.14
C PHE A 117 -10.49 -25.94 2.06
N LYS A 118 -11.43 -25.25 1.41
CA LYS A 118 -12.26 -25.85 0.36
C LYS A 118 -11.41 -26.17 -0.89
N PRO A 119 -11.54 -27.37 -1.49
CA PRO A 119 -10.82 -27.73 -2.70
C PRO A 119 -11.04 -26.68 -3.80
N GLN A 120 -9.95 -26.25 -4.44
CA GLN A 120 -9.99 -25.37 -5.60
C GLN A 120 -9.75 -26.17 -6.88
N PRO A 121 -10.20 -25.68 -8.04
CA PRO A 121 -9.89 -26.30 -9.32
C PRO A 121 -8.38 -26.44 -9.52
N ILE A 122 -7.97 -27.56 -10.12
CA ILE A 122 -6.60 -27.75 -10.60
C ILE A 122 -6.41 -26.84 -11.81
N TYR A 123 -5.39 -26.00 -11.75
CA TYR A 123 -4.95 -25.20 -12.88
C TYR A 123 -3.98 -26.02 -13.72
N TYR A 124 -4.19 -26.00 -15.03
CA TYR A 124 -3.33 -26.70 -15.97
C TYR A 124 -2.67 -25.71 -16.93
N GLY A 125 -1.35 -25.79 -17.03
CA GLY A 125 -0.55 -25.01 -17.97
C GLY A 125 -1.02 -25.22 -19.41
N SER A 126 -0.75 -24.25 -20.27
CA SER A 126 -1.07 -24.33 -21.70
C SER A 126 0.20 -24.29 -22.54
N SER A 127 0.03 -24.42 -23.86
CA SER A 127 1.10 -24.11 -24.82
C SER A 127 1.56 -22.65 -24.73
N ASN A 128 0.70 -21.76 -24.24
CA ASN A 128 1.06 -20.40 -23.85
C ASN A 128 1.45 -20.35 -22.38
N ILE A 129 2.34 -19.41 -22.03
CA ILE A 129 2.72 -19.13 -20.65
C ILE A 129 1.48 -18.68 -19.86
N GLN A 130 1.23 -19.37 -18.75
CA GLN A 130 0.22 -19.00 -17.78
C GLN A 130 0.89 -18.37 -16.57
N PHE A 131 0.43 -17.19 -16.21
CA PHE A 131 0.92 -16.49 -15.03
C PHE A 131 -0.04 -16.64 -13.88
N THR A 132 0.53 -16.85 -12.69
CA THR A 132 -0.26 -16.96 -11.48
C THR A 132 0.43 -16.27 -10.33
N THR A 133 -0.34 -15.48 -9.58
CA THR A 133 0.16 -14.70 -8.44
C THR A 133 -0.56 -15.12 -7.19
N TYR A 134 0.18 -15.34 -6.11
CA TYR A 134 -0.35 -15.86 -4.85
C TYR A 134 0.15 -15.10 -3.64
N GLY A 135 -0.75 -14.88 -2.68
CA GLY A 135 -0.45 -14.32 -1.38
C GLY A 135 -0.60 -12.79 -1.33
N SER A 136 0.26 -12.15 -0.54
CA SER A 136 0.14 -10.70 -0.27
C SER A 136 0.35 -9.88 -1.55
N LYS A 137 -0.51 -8.88 -1.77
CA LYS A 137 -0.50 -8.01 -2.97
C LYS A 137 -0.56 -8.74 -4.32
N MET A 138 -1.05 -9.98 -4.36
CA MET A 138 -1.12 -10.77 -5.60
C MET A 138 -1.83 -10.04 -6.76
N ARG A 139 -2.93 -9.32 -6.50
CA ARG A 139 -3.63 -8.53 -7.53
C ARG A 139 -2.76 -7.42 -8.12
N GLN A 140 -2.02 -6.71 -7.27
CA GLN A 140 -1.12 -5.64 -7.70
C GLN A 140 0.06 -6.23 -8.49
N ALA A 141 0.67 -7.31 -7.99
CA ALA A 141 1.72 -8.02 -8.71
C ALA A 141 1.24 -8.47 -10.10
N GLY A 142 0.03 -9.04 -10.18
CA GLY A 142 -0.59 -9.45 -11.45
C GLY A 142 -0.76 -8.32 -12.45
N SER A 143 -0.97 -7.08 -11.99
CA SER A 143 -1.10 -5.91 -12.87
C SER A 143 0.21 -5.47 -13.53
N HIS A 144 1.36 -5.95 -13.03
CA HIS A 144 2.70 -5.66 -13.57
C HIS A 144 3.25 -6.77 -14.47
N ILE A 145 2.49 -7.84 -14.69
CA ILE A 145 2.91 -8.96 -15.54
C ILE A 145 2.81 -8.55 -17.02
N ASP A 146 3.93 -8.62 -17.73
CA ASP A 146 3.92 -8.49 -19.20
C ASP A 146 3.48 -9.81 -19.84
N LEU A 147 2.19 -9.89 -20.18
CA LEU A 147 1.57 -11.04 -20.84
C LEU A 147 2.10 -11.31 -22.25
N LYS A 148 2.91 -10.41 -22.83
CA LYS A 148 3.52 -10.61 -24.16
C LYS A 148 4.89 -11.28 -24.09
N THR A 149 5.45 -11.48 -22.90
CA THR A 149 6.76 -12.13 -22.79
C THR A 149 6.70 -13.56 -23.35
N THR A 150 7.80 -13.98 -23.94
CA THR A 150 8.01 -15.36 -24.43
C THR A 150 9.19 -16.04 -23.75
N TYR A 151 9.91 -15.32 -22.89
CA TYR A 151 11.08 -15.80 -22.17
C TYR A 151 10.96 -15.46 -20.69
N ILE A 152 11.13 -16.46 -19.84
CA ILE A 152 11.10 -16.30 -18.38
C ILE A 152 12.52 -16.39 -17.85
N THR A 153 12.96 -15.32 -17.20
CA THR A 153 14.30 -15.16 -16.61
C THR A 153 14.16 -14.46 -15.25
N PRO A 154 15.20 -14.40 -14.41
CA PRO A 154 15.13 -13.60 -13.17
C PRO A 154 14.68 -12.16 -13.43
N ASP A 155 15.19 -11.55 -14.51
CA ASP A 155 14.93 -10.17 -14.89
C ASP A 155 13.45 -9.89 -15.21
N PHE A 156 12.67 -10.93 -15.55
CA PHE A 156 11.23 -10.82 -15.71
C PHE A 156 10.52 -10.54 -14.38
N PHE A 157 10.93 -11.20 -13.29
CA PHE A 157 10.24 -11.11 -12.00
C PHE A 157 10.67 -9.90 -11.17
N ILE A 158 11.92 -9.42 -11.34
CA ILE A 158 12.46 -8.32 -10.55
C ILE A 158 11.54 -7.07 -10.56
N PRO A 159 11.10 -6.54 -11.72
CA PRO A 159 10.26 -5.34 -11.74
C PRO A 159 8.91 -5.51 -11.05
N ILE A 160 8.34 -6.73 -11.08
CA ILE A 160 7.07 -7.04 -10.43
C ILE A 160 7.24 -6.92 -8.92
N TYR A 161 8.29 -7.52 -8.37
CA TYR A 161 8.59 -7.45 -6.93
C TYR A 161 9.01 -6.05 -6.48
N GLU A 162 9.80 -5.32 -7.29
CA GLU A 162 10.15 -3.93 -6.99
C GLU A 162 8.92 -3.02 -6.87
N ALA A 163 7.88 -3.27 -7.68
CA ALA A 163 6.65 -2.50 -7.66
C ALA A 163 5.75 -2.76 -6.44
N VAL A 164 5.87 -3.94 -5.81
CA VAL A 164 4.97 -4.36 -4.71
C VAL A 164 5.67 -4.52 -3.36
N ALA A 165 7.01 -4.49 -3.32
CA ALA A 165 7.80 -4.69 -2.10
C ALA A 165 7.44 -3.70 -0.99
N ASP A 166 7.31 -4.23 0.23
CA ASP A 166 7.04 -3.49 1.48
C ASP A 166 7.59 -4.24 2.68
N GLU A 167 7.26 -3.87 3.91
CA GLU A 167 7.76 -4.53 5.11
C GLU A 167 7.47 -6.05 5.14
N GLY A 168 6.38 -6.52 4.49
CA GLY A 168 5.97 -7.92 4.41
C GLY A 168 6.43 -8.70 3.17
N ILE A 169 6.82 -8.00 2.07
CA ILE A 169 7.26 -8.61 0.81
C ILE A 169 8.64 -8.07 0.40
N GLY A 170 9.61 -8.96 0.18
CA GLY A 170 10.89 -8.61 -0.46
C GLY A 170 12.12 -9.24 0.19
N ARG A 171 13.12 -8.40 0.54
CA ARG A 171 14.47 -8.76 1.02
C ARG A 171 15.35 -9.33 -0.11
N SER A 172 15.04 -10.54 -0.52
CA SER A 172 15.62 -11.21 -1.68
C SER A 172 14.53 -12.03 -2.35
N ILE A 173 14.60 -12.17 -3.66
CA ILE A 173 13.76 -13.11 -4.40
C ILE A 173 14.59 -14.37 -4.65
N TYR A 174 13.98 -15.52 -4.39
CA TYR A 174 14.47 -16.80 -4.87
C TYR A 174 13.63 -17.19 -6.08
N MET A 175 14.31 -17.68 -7.10
CA MET A 175 13.62 -18.24 -8.25
C MET A 175 13.98 -19.72 -8.40
N TYR A 176 12.93 -20.51 -8.59
CA TYR A 176 13.03 -21.94 -8.82
C TYR A 176 12.54 -22.21 -10.24
N HIS A 177 13.28 -23.00 -10.99
CA HIS A 177 12.82 -23.56 -12.24
C HIS A 177 12.75 -25.07 -12.11
N ILE A 178 11.57 -25.57 -12.40
CA ILE A 178 11.16 -26.95 -12.21
C ILE A 178 10.72 -27.45 -13.57
N LYS A 179 11.38 -28.48 -14.07
CA LYS A 179 11.16 -29.00 -15.42
C LYS A 179 10.79 -30.47 -15.41
N PHE A 180 9.79 -30.84 -16.20
CA PHE A 180 9.48 -32.23 -16.53
C PHE A 180 10.33 -32.67 -17.72
N ASP A 181 11.29 -33.54 -17.47
CA ASP A 181 12.19 -34.06 -18.50
C ASP A 181 11.51 -35.12 -19.38
N GLU A 182 12.22 -35.56 -20.42
CA GLU A 182 11.73 -36.58 -21.35
C GLU A 182 11.55 -37.98 -20.72
N HIS A 183 12.08 -38.19 -19.51
CA HIS A 183 11.96 -39.42 -18.73
C HIS A 183 10.89 -39.31 -17.63
N GLY A 184 10.14 -38.21 -17.60
CA GLY A 184 9.10 -37.93 -16.61
C GLY A 184 9.63 -37.62 -15.21
N ARG A 185 10.85 -37.09 -15.12
CA ARG A 185 11.49 -36.66 -13.87
C ARG A 185 11.45 -35.15 -13.77
N THR A 186 11.36 -34.68 -12.53
CA THR A 186 11.51 -33.27 -12.24
C THR A 186 12.97 -32.91 -12.02
N GLU A 187 13.48 -31.93 -12.77
CA GLU A 187 14.81 -31.33 -12.56
C GLU A 187 14.68 -29.91 -11.99
N GLU A 188 15.47 -29.61 -10.96
CA GLU A 188 15.67 -28.25 -10.45
C GLU A 188 16.83 -27.60 -11.21
N ILE A 189 16.57 -26.46 -11.83
CA ILE A 189 17.61 -25.65 -12.45
C ILE A 189 17.86 -24.45 -11.53
N PRO A 190 19.04 -24.36 -10.86
CA PRO A 190 19.38 -23.21 -10.04
C PRO A 190 19.41 -21.97 -10.92
N ILE A 191 18.54 -20.99 -10.66
CA ILE A 191 18.59 -19.74 -11.39
C ILE A 191 19.28 -18.68 -10.57
N ALA A 192 20.61 -18.65 -10.72
CA ALA A 192 21.54 -17.66 -10.17
C ALA A 192 21.46 -17.45 -8.64
N ASP A 193 22.44 -16.75 -8.09
CA ASP A 193 22.43 -16.37 -6.68
C ASP A 193 21.20 -15.49 -6.36
N PRO A 194 20.65 -15.57 -5.13
CA PRO A 194 19.50 -14.78 -4.72
C PRO A 194 19.67 -13.29 -5.05
N VAL A 195 18.75 -12.73 -5.83
CA VAL A 195 18.80 -11.31 -6.17
C VAL A 195 18.26 -10.52 -5.00
N TYR A 196 19.13 -9.69 -4.41
CA TYR A 196 18.76 -8.80 -3.32
C TYR A 196 17.84 -7.69 -3.83
N ILE A 197 16.57 -7.78 -3.47
CA ILE A 197 15.62 -6.69 -3.64
C ILE A 197 15.72 -5.81 -2.41
N ARG A 198 16.73 -4.94 -2.44
CA ARG A 198 16.69 -3.74 -1.59
C ARG A 198 15.47 -2.98 -2.04
N LYS A 199 14.61 -2.58 -1.09
CA LYS A 199 13.52 -1.61 -1.26
C LYS A 199 13.95 -0.68 -2.39
N ALA A 200 13.38 -0.82 -3.59
CA ALA A 200 13.54 0.17 -4.64
C ALA A 200 13.24 1.46 -3.91
N SER A 201 14.27 2.29 -3.72
CA SER A 201 14.28 3.37 -2.72
C SER A 201 12.88 3.95 -2.73
N MET A 202 12.12 3.83 -1.63
CA MET A 202 10.78 4.39 -1.60
C MET A 202 10.99 5.82 -2.06
N LYS A 203 10.61 6.12 -3.31
CA LYS A 203 10.45 7.49 -3.72
C LYS A 203 9.39 7.90 -2.73
N LYS A 204 9.78 8.67 -1.69
CA LYS A 204 8.87 9.22 -0.69
C LYS A 204 7.60 9.51 -1.45
N VAL A 205 6.50 8.80 -1.16
CA VAL A 205 5.27 9.00 -1.91
C VAL A 205 4.85 10.41 -1.55
N ARG A 206 5.26 11.36 -2.38
CA ARG A 206 5.09 12.77 -2.09
C ARG A 206 3.63 13.14 -2.22
N ASN A 207 2.86 12.37 -2.99
CA ASN A 207 1.45 12.53 -3.29
C ASN A 207 0.76 11.14 -3.39
N HIS A 208 -0.36 10.96 -2.68
CA HIS A 208 -1.22 9.77 -2.68
C HIS A 208 -2.67 10.23 -2.81
N SER A 209 -3.44 9.68 -3.76
CA SER A 209 -4.89 9.97 -3.89
C SER A 209 -5.71 8.72 -3.54
N THR A 210 -6.72 8.90 -2.68
CA THR A 210 -7.59 7.84 -2.15
C THR A 210 -9.04 8.35 -1.99
N PHE A 211 -9.93 7.50 -1.48
CA PHE A 211 -11.29 7.84 -1.07
C PHE A 211 -11.48 7.52 0.42
N VAL A 212 -12.23 8.36 1.13
CA VAL A 212 -12.63 8.18 2.54
C VAL A 212 -14.15 8.04 2.61
N GLY A 213 -14.64 7.07 3.40
CA GLY A 213 -16.06 6.74 3.53
C GLY A 213 -16.50 5.53 2.69
N GLU A 214 -17.79 5.19 2.73
CA GLU A 214 -18.38 4.05 2.02
C GLU A 214 -19.54 4.48 1.10
N GLY A 215 -19.70 3.79 -0.03
CA GLY A 215 -20.84 3.98 -0.93
C GLY A 215 -20.98 5.39 -1.51
N GLU A 216 -22.18 5.95 -1.45
CA GLU A 216 -22.49 7.29 -1.98
C GLU A 216 -21.92 8.44 -1.13
N ASP A 217 -21.49 8.14 0.09
CA ASP A 217 -20.91 9.11 1.03
C ASP A 217 -19.37 9.17 0.94
N ALA A 218 -18.75 8.33 0.11
CA ALA A 218 -17.31 8.34 -0.09
C ALA A 218 -16.83 9.61 -0.83
N PHE A 219 -15.75 10.22 -0.36
CA PHE A 219 -15.17 11.43 -0.96
C PHE A 219 -13.67 11.30 -1.25
N PRO A 220 -13.17 11.94 -2.32
CA PRO A 220 -11.77 11.86 -2.68
C PRO A 220 -10.89 12.69 -1.75
N VAL A 221 -9.71 12.15 -1.48
CA VAL A 221 -8.65 12.77 -0.67
C VAL A 221 -7.32 12.64 -1.39
N THR A 222 -6.56 13.74 -1.49
CA THR A 222 -5.14 13.70 -1.89
C THR A 222 -4.27 14.07 -0.72
N ILE A 223 -3.36 13.18 -0.34
CA ILE A 223 -2.42 13.30 0.76
C ILE A 223 -1.04 13.62 0.16
N MET A 224 -0.35 14.59 0.74
CA MET A 224 0.99 14.99 0.32
C MET A 224 1.97 14.92 1.51
N GLY A 225 3.24 14.61 1.27
CA GLY A 225 4.32 14.76 2.26
C GLY A 225 4.47 13.64 3.29
N GLU A 226 4.28 12.38 2.93
CA GLU A 226 4.49 11.25 3.85
C GLU A 226 5.99 11.08 4.23
N GLY A 227 6.31 11.05 5.53
CA GLY A 227 7.59 10.48 5.99
C GLY A 227 8.29 11.03 7.23
N ASP A 228 7.86 12.12 7.87
CA ASP A 228 8.60 12.74 8.99
C ASP A 228 7.68 13.21 10.15
N GLY A 229 6.57 12.48 10.40
CA GLY A 229 5.51 12.92 11.32
C GLY A 229 5.80 12.64 12.80
N ALA A 230 6.02 13.68 13.62
CA ALA A 230 6.22 13.58 15.07
C ALA A 230 4.92 13.67 15.89
N LYS A 231 3.89 14.34 15.36
CA LYS A 231 2.55 14.40 15.96
C LYS A 231 1.57 13.52 15.25
N LYS A 232 0.60 12.99 15.99
CA LYS A 232 -0.46 12.12 15.51
C LYS A 232 -1.80 12.84 15.47
N PHE A 233 -2.70 12.38 14.59
CA PHE A 233 -4.10 12.76 14.64
C PHE A 233 -4.75 12.30 15.95
N ASP A 234 -5.69 13.09 16.44
CA ASP A 234 -6.59 12.79 17.53
C ASP A 234 -8.05 12.99 17.08
N SER A 235 -9.00 12.74 17.97
CA SER A 235 -10.44 12.87 17.66
C SER A 235 -10.89 14.29 17.32
N SER A 236 -10.09 15.32 17.58
CA SER A 236 -10.43 16.72 17.33
C SER A 236 -9.93 17.27 16.00
N ASN A 237 -8.99 16.59 15.34
CA ASN A 237 -8.34 17.05 14.11
C ASN A 237 -8.31 16.01 12.97
N ALA A 238 -8.78 14.79 13.22
CA ALA A 238 -8.96 13.78 12.19
C ALA A 238 -10.24 14.05 11.39
N PHE A 239 -10.10 14.17 10.07
CA PHE A 239 -11.26 14.24 9.16
C PHE A 239 -11.82 12.85 8.79
N ASP A 240 -11.09 11.79 9.13
CA ASP A 240 -11.50 10.39 9.06
C ASP A 240 -11.18 9.72 10.41
N PRO A 241 -12.16 9.09 11.08
CA PRO A 241 -11.92 8.32 12.30
C PRO A 241 -10.79 7.28 12.18
N ALA A 242 -10.58 6.70 11.00
CA ALA A 242 -9.52 5.72 10.76
C ALA A 242 -8.10 6.33 10.83
N MET A 243 -7.99 7.66 10.76
CA MET A 243 -6.71 8.35 10.85
C MET A 243 -6.28 8.65 12.29
N ILE A 244 -7.15 8.46 13.28
CA ILE A 244 -6.80 8.72 14.69
C ILE A 244 -5.60 7.84 15.09
N GLY A 245 -4.54 8.48 15.62
CA GLY A 245 -3.30 7.81 15.99
C GLY A 245 -2.25 7.70 14.87
N GLU A 246 -2.59 8.09 13.64
CA GLU A 246 -1.65 8.15 12.51
C GLU A 246 -0.79 9.42 12.54
N PRO A 247 0.46 9.40 12.07
CA PRO A 247 1.29 10.60 11.98
C PRO A 247 0.65 11.66 11.08
N MET A 248 0.54 12.88 11.59
CA MET A 248 -0.11 14.04 10.96
C MET A 248 0.91 15.09 10.50
N SER A 249 1.98 15.34 11.27
CA SER A 249 2.89 16.43 10.93
C SER A 249 3.65 16.18 9.63
N SER A 250 3.97 17.26 8.92
CA SER A 250 4.58 17.26 7.58
C SER A 250 3.63 16.86 6.45
N LYS A 251 2.33 16.65 6.71
CA LYS A 251 1.36 16.25 5.69
C LYS A 251 0.48 17.41 5.20
N GLY A 252 0.17 17.37 3.90
CA GLY A 252 -0.84 18.20 3.26
C GLY A 252 -2.02 17.34 2.78
N PHE A 253 -3.21 17.93 2.74
CA PHE A 253 -4.44 17.25 2.37
C PHE A 253 -5.28 18.12 1.45
N LEU A 254 -5.84 17.53 0.40
CA LEU A 254 -6.93 18.08 -0.40
C LEU A 254 -8.12 17.15 -0.23
N VAL A 255 -9.22 17.65 0.33
CA VAL A 255 -10.38 16.86 0.72
C VAL A 255 -11.62 17.47 0.07
N LYS A 256 -12.47 16.64 -0.55
CA LYS A 256 -13.72 17.11 -1.17
C LYS A 256 -14.96 16.40 -0.59
N PRO A 257 -15.35 16.66 0.66
CA PRO A 257 -16.60 16.14 1.20
C PRO A 257 -17.82 16.72 0.47
N LYS A 258 -19.00 16.18 0.76
CA LYS A 258 -20.27 16.77 0.31
C LYS A 258 -20.41 18.20 0.87
N GLY A 259 -20.65 19.18 0.00
CA GLY A 259 -20.82 20.58 0.38
C GLY A 259 -19.56 21.34 0.81
N SER A 260 -18.35 20.75 0.68
CA SER A 260 -17.11 21.46 0.99
C SER A 260 -15.90 21.02 0.17
N TYR A 261 -14.87 21.86 0.14
CA TYR A 261 -13.55 21.57 -0.39
C TYR A 261 -12.50 22.18 0.54
N SER A 262 -11.65 21.35 1.12
CA SER A 262 -10.65 21.78 2.09
C SER A 262 -9.25 21.46 1.62
N MET A 263 -8.39 22.47 1.69
CA MET A 263 -6.94 22.32 1.60
C MET A 263 -6.37 22.50 3.00
N MET A 264 -5.69 21.48 3.53
CA MET A 264 -5.11 21.49 4.87
C MET A 264 -3.63 21.18 4.81
N TYR A 265 -2.85 21.79 5.69
CA TYR A 265 -1.42 21.53 5.86
C TYR A 265 -1.04 21.55 7.33
N PHE A 266 -0.35 20.52 7.78
CA PHE A 266 0.17 20.42 9.14
C PHE A 266 1.68 20.61 9.13
N SER A 267 2.15 21.67 9.81
CA SER A 267 3.57 22.01 9.81
C SER A 267 4.44 20.89 10.37
N SER A 268 5.58 20.68 9.73
CA SER A 268 6.48 19.56 9.97
C SER A 268 6.86 19.35 11.45
N ASN A 269 7.30 20.42 12.13
CA ASN A 269 7.83 20.32 13.48
C ASN A 269 6.76 20.32 14.58
N THR A 270 5.65 21.03 14.38
CA THR A 270 4.68 21.31 15.46
C THR A 270 3.30 20.71 15.25
N GLY A 271 3.00 20.25 14.04
CA GLY A 271 1.67 19.78 13.65
C GLY A 271 0.57 20.84 13.72
N PHE A 272 0.90 22.13 13.74
CA PHE A 272 -0.12 23.19 13.68
C PHE A 272 -0.76 23.22 12.29
N GLU A 273 -2.07 23.48 12.24
CA GLU A 273 -2.85 23.49 11.01
C GLU A 273 -2.74 24.84 10.28
N ARG A 274 -2.71 24.78 8.95
CA ARG A 274 -3.13 25.86 8.07
C ARG A 274 -4.13 25.30 7.10
N SER A 275 -5.27 25.95 6.95
CA SER A 275 -6.30 25.44 6.06
C SER A 275 -7.05 26.54 5.33
N ILE A 276 -7.53 26.19 4.16
CA ILE A 276 -8.51 26.94 3.39
C ILE A 276 -9.67 26.00 3.14
N THR A 277 -10.85 26.34 3.64
CA THR A 277 -12.08 25.58 3.44
C THR A 277 -13.06 26.42 2.65
N LEU A 278 -13.51 25.88 1.53
CA LEU A 278 -14.62 26.39 0.74
C LEU A 278 -15.84 25.55 1.11
N ASN A 279 -16.88 26.14 1.67
CA ASN A 279 -18.16 25.46 1.85
C ASN A 279 -19.26 26.23 1.10
N ASP A 280 -20.49 25.73 1.14
CA ASP A 280 -21.60 26.33 0.40
C ASP A 280 -21.99 27.74 0.92
N GLN A 281 -21.59 28.11 2.14
CA GLN A 281 -21.94 29.38 2.77
C GLN A 281 -20.80 30.41 2.83
N ASP A 282 -19.55 29.96 3.00
CA ASP A 282 -18.40 30.80 3.26
C ASP A 282 -17.06 30.20 2.78
N ILE A 283 -16.03 31.04 2.86
CA ILE A 283 -14.63 30.67 2.68
C ILE A 283 -13.92 30.97 4.00
N THR A 284 -13.35 29.94 4.62
CA THR A 284 -12.60 30.06 5.87
C THR A 284 -11.11 29.87 5.62
N ILE A 285 -10.28 30.81 6.05
CA ILE A 285 -8.81 30.71 6.07
C ILE A 285 -8.36 30.65 7.53
N PHE A 286 -7.66 29.58 7.89
CA PHE A 286 -7.24 29.32 9.27
C PHE A 286 -5.73 29.10 9.38
N ALA A 287 -5.15 29.58 10.48
CA ALA A 287 -3.75 29.35 10.84
C ALA A 287 -3.61 29.21 12.37
N ASP A 288 -3.26 28.02 12.85
CA ASP A 288 -3.02 27.79 14.28
C ASP A 288 -1.67 28.39 14.70
N LYS A 289 -1.71 29.23 15.74
CA LYS A 289 -0.55 29.94 16.36
C LYS A 289 0.32 30.75 15.40
N GLY A 290 -0.18 31.07 14.21
CA GLY A 290 0.51 31.85 13.18
C GLY A 290 -0.31 33.05 12.71
N ALA A 291 0.35 34.04 12.11
CA ALA A 291 -0.32 35.15 11.45
C ALA A 291 -0.75 34.77 10.03
N ILE A 292 -1.92 35.24 9.59
CA ILE A 292 -2.32 35.21 8.19
C ILE A 292 -1.79 36.49 7.54
N THR A 293 -0.91 36.34 6.56
CA THR A 293 -0.34 37.47 5.81
C THR A 293 -0.74 37.35 4.34
N LEU A 294 -1.45 38.36 3.84
CA LEU A 294 -1.78 38.48 2.42
C LEU A 294 -0.85 39.53 1.80
N LYS A 295 -0.15 39.18 0.71
CA LYS A 295 0.72 40.11 -0.04
C LYS A 295 0.29 40.22 -1.50
N GLY A 296 0.22 41.45 -2.00
CA GLY A 296 -0.20 41.78 -3.35
C GLY A 296 0.13 43.24 -3.64
N LYS A 297 0.22 43.61 -4.93
CA LYS A 297 0.41 45.01 -5.33
C LYS A 297 -0.80 45.88 -4.94
N SER A 298 -1.99 45.30 -5.03
CA SER A 298 -3.24 45.91 -4.57
C SER A 298 -4.19 44.83 -4.06
N PHE A 299 -5.05 45.21 -3.11
CA PHE A 299 -6.12 44.36 -2.58
C PHE A 299 -7.46 45.07 -2.75
N ASN A 300 -8.42 44.37 -3.34
CA ASN A 300 -9.78 44.86 -3.56
C ASN A 300 -10.78 43.87 -2.98
N PHE A 301 -11.57 44.32 -2.01
CA PHE A 301 -12.73 43.59 -1.50
C PHE A 301 -13.98 44.25 -2.04
N ILE A 302 -14.67 43.56 -2.95
CA ILE A 302 -15.88 44.04 -3.62
C ILE A 302 -17.04 43.20 -3.10
N THR A 303 -18.04 43.84 -2.50
CA THR A 303 -19.26 43.14 -2.07
C THR A 303 -20.35 43.29 -3.14
N GLN A 304 -21.29 42.34 -3.21
CA GLN A 304 -22.43 42.42 -4.14
C GLN A 304 -23.29 43.69 -3.93
N GLY A 305 -23.26 44.28 -2.74
CA GLY A 305 -23.91 45.57 -2.44
C GLY A 305 -23.21 46.79 -3.04
N GLY A 306 -22.10 46.62 -3.77
CA GLY A 306 -21.35 47.69 -4.42
C GLY A 306 -20.39 48.44 -3.49
N SER A 307 -20.12 47.92 -2.29
CA SER A 307 -19.09 48.48 -1.41
C SER A 307 -17.70 47.97 -1.82
N LEU A 308 -16.72 48.87 -1.81
CA LEU A 308 -15.32 48.59 -2.12
C LEU A 308 -14.44 48.98 -0.93
N PHE A 309 -13.58 48.05 -0.51
CA PHE A 309 -12.39 48.32 0.29
C PHE A 309 -11.17 48.04 -0.59
N GLU A 310 -10.31 49.04 -0.74
CA GLU A 310 -9.12 48.98 -1.60
C GLU A 310 -7.88 49.39 -0.81
N MET A 311 -6.80 48.62 -0.90
CA MET A 311 -5.46 49.01 -0.48
C MET A 311 -4.58 49.12 -1.72
N ALA A 312 -4.09 50.33 -2.00
CA ALA A 312 -3.28 50.63 -3.18
C ALA A 312 -1.77 50.46 -2.90
N GLU A 313 -0.98 50.34 -3.97
CA GLU A 313 0.46 50.11 -3.91
C GLU A 313 1.23 51.24 -3.19
N ASN A 314 0.70 52.47 -3.24
CA ASN A 314 1.25 53.63 -2.56
C ASN A 314 0.92 53.69 -1.05
N GLY A 315 0.19 52.71 -0.52
CA GLY A 315 -0.22 52.66 0.88
C GLY A 315 -1.59 53.29 1.18
N ASP A 316 -2.27 53.85 0.17
CA ASP A 316 -3.61 54.42 0.37
C ASP A 316 -4.63 53.32 0.69
N ILE A 317 -5.49 53.59 1.68
CA ILE A 317 -6.63 52.75 2.03
C ILE A 317 -7.91 53.50 1.63
N ASN A 318 -8.59 53.01 0.60
CA ASN A 318 -9.79 53.62 0.02
C ASN A 318 -11.04 52.83 0.44
N PHE A 319 -12.03 53.55 0.97
CA PHE A 319 -13.35 53.00 1.30
C PHE A 319 -14.42 53.68 0.45
N LYS A 320 -15.13 52.92 -0.39
CA LYS A 320 -16.34 53.40 -1.09
C LYS A 320 -17.53 52.61 -0.60
N THR A 321 -18.37 53.25 0.21
CA THR A 321 -19.61 52.66 0.73
C THR A 321 -20.72 53.69 0.70
N LYS A 322 -21.96 53.24 0.45
CA LYS A 322 -23.16 54.09 0.54
C LYS A 322 -23.67 54.25 1.97
N GLY A 323 -23.17 53.43 2.90
CA GLY A 323 -23.62 53.37 4.29
C GLY A 323 -22.67 54.08 5.26
N LYS A 324 -22.88 53.84 6.56
CA LYS A 324 -22.05 54.36 7.65
C LYS A 324 -20.77 53.53 7.80
N ILE A 325 -19.61 54.19 7.85
CA ILE A 325 -18.35 53.58 8.33
C ILE A 325 -18.27 53.83 9.84
N SER A 326 -17.99 52.79 10.63
CA SER A 326 -17.78 52.91 12.08
C SER A 326 -16.46 52.25 12.45
N PHE A 327 -15.57 52.99 13.11
CA PHE A 327 -14.34 52.46 13.67
C PHE A 327 -14.49 52.39 15.19
N ASN A 328 -14.36 51.20 15.75
CA ASN A 328 -14.42 50.99 17.20
C ASN A 328 -13.03 50.58 17.67
N GLY A 329 -12.36 51.46 18.42
CA GLY A 329 -11.01 51.24 18.92
C GLY A 329 -10.79 52.01 20.23
N THR A 330 -9.84 51.55 21.03
CA THR A 330 -9.47 52.21 22.29
C THR A 330 -8.57 53.43 22.08
N ARG A 331 -7.85 53.51 20.95
CA ARG A 331 -7.00 54.65 20.54
C ARG A 331 -6.83 54.66 19.02
N PHE A 332 -6.75 55.86 18.45
CA PHE A 332 -6.40 56.08 17.04
C PHE A 332 -5.27 57.11 16.98
N ASP A 333 -4.20 56.77 16.27
CA ASP A 333 -3.07 57.66 16.05
C ASP A 333 -2.95 57.94 14.54
N PHE A 334 -2.86 59.21 14.17
CA PHE A 334 -2.68 59.64 12.79
C PHE A 334 -1.38 60.44 12.69
N ASN A 335 -0.46 59.97 11.86
CA ASN A 335 0.77 60.70 11.57
C ASN A 335 0.58 61.44 10.25
N THR A 336 0.81 62.75 10.25
CA THR A 336 0.90 63.53 9.02
C THR A 336 2.33 63.46 8.48
N PRO A 337 2.55 63.31 7.17
CA PRO A 337 3.90 63.39 6.61
C PRO A 337 4.51 64.77 6.92
N ASP A 338 5.77 64.79 7.36
CA ASP A 338 6.54 66.03 7.50
C ASP A 338 6.65 66.68 6.12
N THR A 339 5.86 67.72 5.91
CA THR A 339 5.98 68.61 4.77
C THR A 339 7.24 69.45 4.98
N HIS A 340 8.36 69.06 4.35
CA HIS A 340 9.55 69.91 4.20
C HIS A 340 9.37 70.91 3.05
#